data_AF-A0A9P8L9Y5-F1
#
_entry.id   AF-A0A9P8L9Y5-F1
#
_cell.length_a   1.000
_cell.length_b   1.000
_cell.length_c   1.000
_cell.angle_alpha   90.00
_cell.angle_beta   90.00
_cell.angle_gamma   90.00
#
_symmetry.space_group_name_H-M   'P 1'
#
loop_
_entity.id
_entity.type
_entity.pdbx_description
1 polymer ?
#
loop_
_entity_poly.entity_id
_entity_poly.type
_entity_poly.pdbx_seq_one_letter_code
_entity_poly.pdbx_strand_id
1 'polypeptide(L)'
;MTRIRKLQDDSPSLACQLLDEFLFTRLFSAKTEDWIEKAFITRIWISTSHAGNLDVLESLNRVVNTVSNDLTAPLSASAAHGAQSLLWKQVESHFVRGEYELADSWCRIASHKVFSNSGELNNAKIARQVSYHQFGDLAAAQAKASRRTQTAQSPQPFTIKELDWFSRNSYNIALRSCTDWDPRQSLRILQACIKFIDLYPKDMDANTLADLSLRRMFCDFLCASLLTVLARSEDNIEAQVNDDTFVPRYIPAPYANHLRNHVEAFRKRLQDELDRFELDDARGDLLKKYGALVAFDLEAAVNLRKWDDLGQIVEGAKVCNDAKVFGVLADIILLSKAPPATSYATDKLARWIRCLFQISLANDLKVAEELLNQVLTLARDSKIVRPVSPSPFFKGTSPYPTEELEWLATTAFNRAVDFYSSSDDTTCKRWAELALSVAQFSDDGGALHKLLQGNYLKMSWED
;
A
#
# COMPACT_ATOMS: atom_id res chain seq x y z
N MET A 1 -29.81 9.76 44.00
CA MET A 1 -30.04 9.45 42.56
C MET A 1 -30.91 10.50 41.86
N THR A 2 -32.21 10.65 42.15
CA THR A 2 -33.11 11.58 41.40
C THR A 2 -32.68 13.04 41.42
N ARG A 3 -32.17 13.54 42.55
CA ARG A 3 -31.63 14.91 42.67
C ARG A 3 -30.33 15.11 41.88
N ILE A 4 -29.47 14.08 41.81
CA ILE A 4 -28.20 14.14 41.07
C ILE A 4 -28.46 14.10 39.56
N ARG A 5 -29.48 13.34 39.11
CA ARG A 5 -29.90 13.35 37.70
C ARG A 5 -30.38 14.72 37.23
N LYS A 6 -31.09 15.47 38.08
CA LYS A 6 -31.49 16.86 37.77
C LYS A 6 -30.29 17.82 37.75
N LEU A 7 -29.29 17.58 38.60
CA LEU A 7 -28.09 18.43 38.66
C LEU A 7 -27.20 18.31 37.42
N GLN A 8 -27.32 17.24 36.64
CA GLN A 8 -26.57 17.09 35.39
C GLN A 8 -26.85 18.25 34.43
N ASP A 9 -28.11 18.68 34.33
CA ASP A 9 -28.53 19.73 33.39
C ASP A 9 -27.85 21.08 33.70
N ASP A 10 -27.53 21.33 34.98
CA ASP A 10 -26.89 22.56 35.46
C ASP A 10 -25.36 22.45 35.58
N SER A 11 -24.85 21.32 36.08
CA SER A 11 -23.42 21.09 36.30
C SER A 11 -23.06 19.59 36.22
N PRO A 12 -22.68 19.09 35.03
CA PRO A 12 -22.41 17.67 34.83
C PRO A 12 -21.15 17.18 35.55
N SER A 13 -20.13 18.04 35.72
CA SER A 13 -18.91 17.73 36.47
C SER A 13 -19.19 17.54 37.97
N LEU A 14 -20.00 18.42 38.57
CA LEU A 14 -20.40 18.30 39.97
C LEU A 14 -21.31 17.08 40.19
N ALA A 15 -22.22 16.80 39.25
CA ALA A 15 -23.05 15.60 39.28
C ALA A 15 -22.22 14.31 39.25
N CYS A 16 -21.15 14.28 38.44
CA CYS A 16 -20.19 13.17 38.40
C CYS A 16 -19.45 13.00 39.73
N GLN A 17 -18.90 14.09 40.30
CA GLN A 17 -18.16 14.05 41.57
C GLN A 17 -19.03 13.55 42.73
N LEU A 18 -20.27 14.05 42.85
CA LEU A 18 -21.20 13.61 43.89
C LEU A 18 -21.63 12.15 43.71
N LEU A 19 -21.74 11.66 42.47
CA LEU A 19 -21.97 10.24 42.21
C LEU A 19 -20.78 9.39 42.60
N ASP A 20 -19.57 9.82 42.26
CA ASP A 20 -18.34 9.10 42.59
C ASP A 20 -18.19 9.01 44.12
N GLU A 21 -18.37 10.12 44.86
CA GLU A 21 -18.32 10.13 46.33
C GLU A 21 -19.39 9.21 46.95
N PHE A 22 -20.63 9.28 46.45
CA PHE A 22 -21.72 8.43 46.93
C PHE A 22 -21.43 6.95 46.69
N LEU A 23 -20.88 6.63 45.51
CA LEU A 23 -20.56 5.27 45.09
C LEU A 23 -19.44 4.67 45.95
N PHE A 24 -18.33 5.38 46.13
CA PHE A 24 -17.17 4.90 46.89
C PHE A 24 -17.34 4.96 48.41
N THR A 25 -18.03 5.96 48.94
CA THR A 25 -18.15 6.13 50.41
C THR A 25 -19.29 5.32 51.01
N ARG A 26 -20.42 5.21 50.29
CA ARG A 26 -21.67 4.65 50.85
C ARG A 26 -22.08 3.34 50.21
N LEU A 27 -22.03 3.21 48.89
CA LEU A 27 -22.57 2.02 48.22
C LEU A 27 -21.65 0.80 48.33
N PHE A 28 -20.34 0.98 48.15
CA PHE A 28 -19.38 -0.11 48.33
C PHE A 28 -19.29 -0.57 49.80
N SER A 29 -19.37 0.35 50.77
CA SER A 29 -19.38 -0.01 52.20
C SER A 29 -20.65 -0.76 52.60
N ALA A 30 -21.79 -0.45 51.99
CA ALA A 30 -23.06 -1.14 52.22
C ALA A 30 -23.23 -2.47 51.46
N LYS A 31 -22.32 -2.80 50.52
CA LYS A 31 -22.36 -4.01 49.66
C LYS A 31 -23.69 -4.23 48.93
N THR A 32 -24.38 -3.15 48.56
CA THR A 32 -25.65 -3.22 47.85
C THR A 32 -25.43 -3.22 46.34
N GLU A 33 -25.17 -4.39 45.75
CA GLU A 33 -24.79 -4.55 44.34
C GLU A 33 -25.75 -3.85 43.36
N ASP A 34 -27.06 -4.06 43.48
CA ASP A 34 -28.08 -3.43 42.60
C ASP A 34 -28.00 -1.88 42.60
N TRP A 35 -27.69 -1.27 43.75
CA TRP A 35 -27.52 0.18 43.85
C TRP A 35 -26.18 0.66 43.28
N ILE A 36 -25.12 -0.14 43.42
CA ILE A 36 -23.81 0.11 42.80
C ILE A 36 -23.97 0.13 41.28
N GLU A 37 -24.64 -0.88 40.70
CA GLU A 37 -24.86 -0.95 39.25
C GLU A 37 -25.67 0.24 38.73
N LYS A 38 -26.78 0.59 39.40
CA LYS A 38 -27.62 1.73 39.02
C LYS A 38 -26.85 3.05 39.07
N ALA A 39 -26.06 3.27 40.13
CA ALA A 39 -25.24 4.46 40.28
C ALA A 39 -24.14 4.53 39.21
N PHE A 40 -23.47 3.40 38.95
CA PHE A 40 -22.41 3.32 37.94
C PHE A 40 -22.93 3.53 36.51
N ILE A 41 -24.06 2.92 36.13
CA ILE A 41 -24.68 3.17 34.81
C ILE A 41 -25.11 4.63 34.67
N THR A 42 -25.65 5.23 35.73
CA THR A 42 -26.04 6.65 35.72
C THR A 42 -24.81 7.55 35.55
N ARG A 43 -23.67 7.18 36.14
CA ARG A 43 -22.39 7.87 35.97
C ARG A 43 -21.84 7.78 34.54
N ILE A 44 -21.93 6.60 33.92
CA ILE A 44 -21.58 6.38 32.50
C ILE A 44 -22.48 7.22 31.60
N TRP A 45 -23.80 7.20 31.86
CA TRP A 45 -24.77 7.95 31.08
C TRP A 45 -24.50 9.47 31.08
N ILE A 46 -24.20 10.04 32.24
CA ILE A 46 -23.82 11.47 32.36
C ILE A 46 -22.56 11.74 31.53
N SER A 47 -21.52 10.91 31.67
CA SER A 47 -20.29 11.06 30.86
C SER A 47 -20.55 10.97 29.36
N THR A 48 -21.38 10.04 28.91
CA THR A 48 -21.71 9.88 27.49
C THR A 48 -22.62 11.00 26.97
N SER A 49 -23.36 11.69 27.83
CA SER A 49 -24.21 12.82 27.42
C SER A 49 -23.41 14.09 27.16
N HIS A 50 -22.17 14.17 27.68
CA HIS A 50 -21.28 15.33 27.55
C HIS A 50 -19.92 14.94 26.93
N ALA A 51 -19.93 14.01 25.98
CA ALA A 51 -18.77 13.27 25.46
C ALA A 51 -17.73 14.07 24.63
N GLY A 52 -17.75 15.40 24.66
CA GLY A 52 -16.92 16.25 23.79
C GLY A 52 -15.53 16.63 24.34
N ASN A 53 -15.13 16.20 25.54
CA ASN A 53 -13.87 16.63 26.17
C ASN A 53 -13.08 15.43 26.73
N LEU A 54 -11.75 15.45 26.53
CA LEU A 54 -10.78 14.45 27.02
C LEU A 54 -10.85 14.28 28.54
N ASP A 55 -11.11 15.37 29.29
CA ASP A 55 -11.21 15.34 30.76
C ASP A 55 -12.33 14.40 31.25
N VAL A 56 -13.45 14.35 30.52
CA VAL A 56 -14.59 13.49 30.85
C VAL A 56 -14.23 12.03 30.66
N LEU A 57 -13.41 11.73 29.65
CA LEU A 57 -12.97 10.39 29.30
C LEU A 57 -11.94 9.87 30.30
N GLU A 58 -10.96 10.70 30.68
CA GLU A 58 -10.00 10.35 31.74
C GLU A 58 -10.69 10.09 33.08
N SER A 59 -11.63 10.97 33.45
CA SER A 59 -12.43 10.81 34.66
C SER A 59 -13.22 9.51 34.63
N LEU A 60 -13.89 9.20 33.52
CA LEU A 60 -14.66 7.97 33.36
C LEU A 60 -13.77 6.73 33.45
N ASN A 61 -12.60 6.75 32.80
CA ASN A 61 -11.65 5.64 32.82
C ASN A 61 -11.14 5.36 34.25
N ARG A 62 -10.87 6.40 35.05
CA ARG A 62 -10.51 6.23 36.47
C ARG A 62 -11.61 5.53 37.25
N VAL A 63 -12.85 5.98 37.12
CA VAL A 63 -14.00 5.40 37.85
C VAL A 63 -14.22 3.94 37.44
N VAL A 64 -14.16 3.62 36.14
CA VAL A 64 -14.31 2.24 35.63
C VAL A 64 -13.27 1.29 36.21
N ASN A 65 -12.01 1.74 36.30
CA ASN A 65 -10.93 0.96 36.89
C ASN A 65 -11.14 0.74 38.40
N THR A 66 -11.49 1.78 39.15
CA THR A 66 -11.75 1.66 40.59
C THR A 66 -12.92 0.73 40.88
N VAL A 67 -14.06 0.92 40.19
CA VAL A 67 -15.24 0.05 40.33
C VAL A 67 -14.91 -1.40 40.03
N SER A 68 -14.08 -1.66 39.02
CA SER A 68 -13.69 -3.03 38.68
C SER A 68 -12.73 -3.68 39.67
N ASN A 69 -12.00 -2.90 40.48
CA ASN A 69 -11.12 -3.42 41.52
C ASN A 69 -11.90 -3.71 42.80
N ASP A 70 -12.92 -2.91 43.09
CA ASP A 70 -13.73 -3.02 44.32
C ASP A 70 -14.89 -4.04 44.18
N LEU A 71 -15.29 -4.37 42.94
CA LEU A 71 -16.27 -5.40 42.67
C LEU A 71 -15.68 -6.81 42.76
N THR A 72 -16.39 -7.72 43.43
CA THR A 72 -16.04 -9.15 43.54
C THR A 72 -16.37 -9.96 42.28
N ALA A 73 -17.27 -9.46 41.44
CA ALA A 73 -17.67 -10.06 40.17
C ALA A 73 -17.97 -8.98 39.12
N PRO A 74 -17.94 -9.29 37.81
CA PRO A 74 -18.38 -8.36 36.77
C PRO A 74 -19.85 -7.98 36.94
N LEU A 75 -20.25 -6.86 36.34
CA LEU A 75 -21.65 -6.39 36.40
C LEU A 75 -22.63 -7.45 35.89
N SER A 76 -23.89 -7.34 36.29
CA SER A 76 -24.99 -8.13 35.76
C SER A 76 -25.10 -7.95 34.24
N ALA A 77 -25.61 -8.97 33.55
CA ALA A 77 -25.72 -8.93 32.08
C ALA A 77 -26.54 -7.71 31.59
N SER A 78 -27.61 -7.36 32.32
CA SER A 78 -28.44 -6.20 32.01
C SER A 78 -27.69 -4.88 32.20
N ALA A 79 -26.96 -4.74 33.31
CA ALA A 79 -26.16 -3.56 33.59
C ALA A 79 -24.99 -3.38 32.59
N ALA A 80 -24.28 -4.47 32.31
CA ALA A 80 -23.18 -4.49 31.36
C ALA A 80 -23.64 -4.13 29.93
N HIS A 81 -24.77 -4.69 29.48
CA HIS A 81 -25.35 -4.38 28.18
C HIS A 81 -25.79 -2.91 28.08
N GLY A 82 -26.47 -2.39 29.10
CA GLY A 82 -26.90 -0.98 29.15
C GLY A 82 -25.73 -0.01 29.10
N ALA A 83 -24.66 -0.29 29.87
CA ALA A 83 -23.45 0.51 29.86
C ALA A 83 -22.74 0.50 28.50
N GLN A 84 -22.53 -0.70 27.92
CA GLN A 84 -21.88 -0.85 26.63
C GLN A 84 -22.65 -0.19 25.47
N SER A 85 -23.99 -0.23 25.50
CA SER A 85 -24.81 0.43 24.47
C SER A 85 -24.66 1.96 24.47
N LEU A 86 -24.53 2.56 25.66
CA LEU A 86 -24.29 4.00 25.80
C LEU A 86 -22.90 4.40 25.31
N LEU A 87 -21.88 3.61 25.67
CA LEU A 87 -20.50 3.83 25.22
C LEU A 87 -20.37 3.66 23.70
N TRP A 88 -21.03 2.65 23.15
CA TRP A 88 -21.02 2.37 21.71
C TRP A 88 -21.60 3.51 20.88
N LYS A 89 -22.69 4.12 21.34
CA LYS A 89 -23.28 5.29 20.67
C LYS A 89 -22.29 6.45 20.53
N GLN A 90 -21.39 6.63 21.49
CA GLN A 90 -20.34 7.64 21.40
C GLN A 90 -19.21 7.23 20.45
N VAL A 91 -18.83 5.96 20.46
CA VAL A 91 -17.88 5.41 19.49
C VAL A 91 -18.37 5.66 18.05
N GLU A 92 -19.64 5.35 17.73
CA GLU A 92 -20.23 5.61 16.42
C GLU A 92 -20.25 7.09 16.05
N SER A 93 -20.64 7.96 17.00
CA SER A 93 -20.72 9.40 16.78
C SER A 93 -19.36 10.03 16.44
N HIS A 94 -18.32 9.72 17.22
CA HIS A 94 -16.96 10.23 16.96
C HIS A 94 -16.35 9.63 15.69
N PHE A 95 -16.68 8.37 15.38
CA PHE A 95 -16.22 7.70 14.17
C PHE A 95 -16.76 8.36 12.89
N VAL A 96 -18.07 8.67 12.85
CA VAL A 96 -18.70 9.38 11.71
C VAL A 96 -18.12 10.80 11.52
N ARG A 97 -17.59 11.40 12.58
CA ARG A 97 -16.97 12.74 12.56
C ARG A 97 -15.47 12.72 12.23
N GLY A 98 -14.87 11.55 12.04
CA GLY A 98 -13.43 11.41 11.77
C GLY A 98 -12.53 11.62 13.00
N GLU A 99 -13.10 11.70 14.20
CA GLU A 99 -12.37 11.91 15.47
C GLU A 99 -11.87 10.56 16.02
N TYR A 100 -10.98 9.91 15.27
CA TYR A 100 -10.63 8.50 15.48
C TYR A 100 -9.93 8.22 16.82
N GLU A 101 -9.11 9.14 17.34
CA GLU A 101 -8.43 8.96 18.64
C GLU A 101 -9.41 8.96 19.82
N LEU A 102 -10.45 9.81 19.74
CA LEU A 102 -11.52 9.84 20.73
C LEU A 102 -12.38 8.59 20.61
N ALA A 103 -12.71 8.15 19.39
CA ALA A 103 -13.43 6.90 19.16
C ALA A 103 -12.70 5.68 19.74
N ASP A 104 -11.37 5.59 19.59
CA ASP A 104 -10.54 4.52 20.19
C ASP A 104 -10.60 4.55 21.72
N SER A 105 -10.47 5.74 22.30
CA SER A 105 -10.49 5.94 23.75
C SER A 105 -11.82 5.49 24.38
N TRP A 106 -12.96 5.83 23.75
CA TRP A 106 -14.28 5.35 24.16
C TRP A 106 -14.42 3.83 24.00
N CYS A 107 -13.85 3.25 22.94
CA CYS A 107 -13.91 1.81 22.66
C CYS A 107 -13.11 0.98 23.69
N ARG A 108 -11.98 1.49 24.17
CA ARG A 108 -11.20 0.86 25.26
C ARG A 108 -11.99 0.78 26.55
N ILE A 109 -12.72 1.84 26.91
CA ILE A 109 -13.59 1.83 28.09
C ILE A 109 -14.72 0.80 27.93
N ALA A 110 -15.35 0.73 26.75
CA ALA A 110 -16.41 -0.24 26.46
C ALA A 110 -15.97 -1.71 26.54
N SER A 111 -14.67 -1.96 26.39
CA SER A 111 -14.05 -3.30 26.41
C SER A 111 -13.53 -3.71 27.78
N HIS A 112 -13.76 -2.88 28.81
CA HIS A 112 -13.25 -3.14 30.14
C HIS A 112 -13.86 -4.42 30.75
N LYS A 113 -13.04 -5.19 31.50
CA LYS A 113 -13.43 -6.49 32.08
C LYS A 113 -14.69 -6.45 32.96
N VAL A 114 -15.00 -5.28 33.50
CA VAL A 114 -16.21 -5.03 34.31
C VAL A 114 -17.51 -5.28 33.54
N PHE A 115 -17.47 -5.24 32.20
CA PHE A 115 -18.62 -5.44 31.32
C PHE A 115 -18.69 -6.86 30.69
N SER A 116 -17.88 -7.82 31.14
CA SER A 116 -17.74 -9.13 30.48
C SER A 116 -19.04 -9.94 30.37
N ASN A 117 -20.04 -9.68 31.22
CA ASN A 117 -21.30 -10.43 31.25
C ASN A 117 -22.39 -9.94 30.26
N SER A 118 -22.12 -8.94 29.41
CA SER A 118 -23.13 -8.34 28.50
C SER A 118 -23.62 -9.24 27.35
N GLY A 119 -23.13 -10.48 27.28
CA GLY A 119 -23.46 -11.47 26.25
C GLY A 119 -22.44 -11.52 25.11
N GLU A 120 -22.21 -12.74 24.61
CA GLU A 120 -21.18 -13.03 23.59
C GLU A 120 -21.33 -12.18 22.32
N LEU A 121 -22.55 -11.86 21.90
CA LEU A 121 -22.82 -11.04 20.71
C LEU A 121 -22.38 -9.58 20.88
N ASN A 122 -22.56 -8.98 22.07
CA ASN A 122 -22.22 -7.58 22.32
C ASN A 122 -20.72 -7.43 22.58
N ASN A 123 -20.15 -8.36 23.36
CA ASN A 123 -18.71 -8.49 23.52
C ASN A 123 -18.03 -8.74 22.18
N ALA A 124 -18.61 -9.56 21.29
CA ALA A 124 -18.08 -9.74 19.94
C ALA A 124 -18.20 -8.48 19.08
N LYS A 125 -19.26 -7.67 19.19
CA LYS A 125 -19.36 -6.38 18.46
C LYS A 125 -18.29 -5.39 18.90
N ILE A 126 -18.09 -5.24 20.20
CA ILE A 126 -17.09 -4.34 20.78
C ILE A 126 -15.68 -4.87 20.52
N ALA A 127 -15.45 -6.18 20.70
CA ALA A 127 -14.21 -6.83 20.34
C ALA A 127 -13.93 -6.77 18.85
N ARG A 128 -14.93 -6.75 17.96
CA ARG A 128 -14.75 -6.53 16.51
C ARG A 128 -14.26 -5.11 16.24
N GLN A 129 -14.79 -4.08 16.90
CA GLN A 129 -14.34 -2.68 16.73
C GLN A 129 -12.97 -2.39 17.36
N VAL A 130 -12.71 -2.96 18.54
CA VAL A 130 -11.36 -2.99 19.13
C VAL A 130 -10.42 -3.81 18.26
N SER A 131 -10.85 -4.92 17.68
CA SER A 131 -10.04 -5.69 16.73
C SER A 131 -9.71 -4.85 15.51
N TYR A 132 -10.65 -4.08 14.93
CA TYR A 132 -10.35 -3.21 13.78
C TYR A 132 -9.30 -2.12 14.08
N HIS A 133 -9.19 -1.64 15.34
CA HIS A 133 -8.23 -0.59 15.72
C HIS A 133 -6.93 -1.13 16.35
N GLN A 134 -6.97 -2.21 17.15
CA GLN A 134 -5.82 -2.85 17.82
C GLN A 134 -5.14 -3.98 17.00
N PHE A 135 -5.70 -4.48 15.89
CA PHE A 135 -5.10 -5.61 15.13
C PHE A 135 -3.75 -5.33 14.48
N GLY A 136 -3.39 -4.06 14.30
CA GLY A 136 -2.10 -3.67 13.76
C GLY A 136 -0.96 -4.20 14.64
N ASP A 137 -0.84 -3.62 15.82
CA ASP A 137 0.41 -3.74 16.57
C ASP A 137 0.34 -4.79 17.69
N LEU A 138 -0.84 -5.02 18.29
CA LEU A 138 -1.01 -5.96 19.40
C LEU A 138 -1.07 -7.43 18.95
N ALA A 139 -1.76 -7.75 17.85
CA ALA A 139 -1.82 -9.12 17.33
C ALA A 139 -0.45 -9.60 16.82
N ALA A 140 0.34 -8.69 16.22
CA ALA A 140 1.71 -8.97 15.79
C ALA A 140 2.68 -9.08 16.98
N ALA A 141 2.51 -8.25 18.02
CA ALA A 141 3.29 -8.33 19.26
C ALA A 141 2.96 -9.59 20.07
N GLN A 142 1.68 -9.98 20.18
CA GLN A 142 1.25 -11.22 20.82
C GLN A 142 1.72 -12.46 20.02
N ALA A 143 1.64 -12.45 18.69
CA ALA A 143 2.16 -13.56 17.88
C ALA A 143 3.70 -13.72 17.99
N LYS A 144 4.45 -12.60 18.07
CA LYS A 144 5.90 -12.61 18.34
C LYS A 144 6.22 -13.03 19.78
N ALA A 145 5.42 -12.61 20.76
CA ALA A 145 5.60 -12.99 22.17
C ALA A 145 5.32 -14.48 22.39
N SER A 146 4.25 -15.03 21.79
CA SER A 146 3.87 -16.44 21.91
C SER A 146 4.87 -17.41 21.26
N ARG A 147 5.64 -16.97 20.25
CA ARG A 147 6.75 -17.77 19.69
C ARG A 147 8.00 -17.81 20.58
N ARG A 148 8.19 -16.82 21.47
CA ARG A 148 9.34 -16.77 22.39
C ARG A 148 9.16 -17.64 23.63
N THR A 149 7.94 -18.08 23.94
CA THR A 149 7.59 -18.84 25.15
C THR A 149 7.02 -20.23 24.89
N GLN A 150 7.40 -20.89 23.79
CA GLN A 150 6.94 -22.26 23.52
C GLN A 150 7.53 -23.27 24.54
N THR A 151 6.74 -23.60 25.55
CA THR A 151 6.68 -24.95 26.14
C THR A 151 5.46 -25.66 25.57
N ALA A 152 5.56 -26.98 25.38
CA ALA A 152 4.67 -27.83 24.58
C ALA A 152 3.16 -27.87 24.95
N GLN A 153 2.65 -27.02 25.85
CA GLN A 153 1.29 -27.09 26.40
C GLN A 153 0.55 -25.74 26.47
N SER A 154 0.98 -24.69 25.78
CA SER A 154 0.18 -23.46 25.68
C SER A 154 -0.85 -23.55 24.52
N PRO A 155 -2.16 -23.32 24.78
CA PRO A 155 -3.19 -23.43 23.75
C PRO A 155 -3.01 -22.36 22.66
N GLN A 156 -3.27 -22.75 21.40
CA GLN A 156 -3.31 -21.83 20.26
C GLN A 156 -4.33 -20.71 20.53
N PRO A 157 -4.00 -19.42 20.29
CA PRO A 157 -4.86 -18.30 20.67
C PRO A 157 -6.16 -18.21 19.87
N PHE A 158 -6.24 -18.84 18.70
CA PHE A 158 -7.43 -18.90 17.86
C PHE A 158 -7.59 -20.30 17.26
N THR A 159 -8.82 -20.78 17.18
CA THR A 159 -9.19 -21.99 16.44
C THR A 159 -9.14 -21.75 14.92
N ILE A 160 -9.01 -22.81 14.12
CA ILE A 160 -9.02 -22.72 12.66
C ILE A 160 -10.30 -22.09 12.12
N LYS A 161 -11.45 -22.37 12.76
CA LYS A 161 -12.74 -21.77 12.39
C LYS A 161 -12.76 -20.26 12.63
N GLU A 162 -12.15 -19.81 13.72
CA GLU A 162 -12.02 -18.38 14.01
C GLU A 162 -11.08 -17.71 13.02
N LEU A 163 -9.92 -18.31 12.72
CA LEU A 163 -9.00 -17.78 11.70
C LEU A 163 -9.66 -17.67 10.31
N ASP A 164 -10.48 -18.65 9.95
CA ASP A 164 -11.22 -18.64 8.67
C ASP A 164 -12.27 -17.54 8.65
N TRP A 165 -13.05 -17.44 9.72
CA TRP A 165 -14.01 -16.37 9.86
C TRP A 165 -13.33 -15.00 9.78
N PHE A 166 -12.28 -14.77 10.57
CA PHE A 166 -11.59 -13.48 10.60
C PHE A 166 -10.96 -13.12 9.25
N SER A 167 -10.17 -14.02 8.66
CA SER A 167 -9.51 -13.73 7.38
C SER A 167 -10.51 -13.51 6.23
N ARG A 168 -11.60 -14.29 6.14
CA ARG A 168 -12.65 -14.06 5.12
C ARG A 168 -13.36 -12.74 5.31
N ASN A 169 -13.77 -12.45 6.55
CA ASN A 169 -14.53 -11.23 6.82
C ASN A 169 -13.66 -9.98 6.62
N SER A 170 -12.42 -9.98 7.11
CA SER A 170 -11.49 -8.86 6.88
C SER A 170 -11.26 -8.62 5.39
N TYR A 171 -11.01 -9.67 4.60
CA TYR A 171 -10.86 -9.54 3.14
C TYR A 171 -12.12 -8.95 2.48
N ASN A 172 -13.29 -9.53 2.76
CA ASN A 172 -14.55 -9.10 2.14
C ASN A 172 -14.95 -7.67 2.52
N ILE A 173 -14.71 -7.27 3.76
CA ILE A 173 -14.96 -5.89 4.21
C ILE A 173 -14.04 -4.95 3.45
N ALA A 174 -12.72 -5.20 3.47
CA ALA A 174 -11.76 -4.35 2.78
C ALA A 174 -12.04 -4.23 1.29
N LEU A 175 -12.43 -5.33 0.63
CA LEU A 175 -12.77 -5.33 -0.79
C LEU A 175 -14.00 -4.48 -1.09
N ARG A 176 -15.02 -4.49 -0.22
CA ARG A 176 -16.23 -3.68 -0.39
C ARG A 176 -16.00 -2.21 -0.05
N SER A 177 -15.07 -1.93 0.85
CA SER A 177 -14.82 -0.58 1.35
C SER A 177 -13.68 0.14 0.62
N CYS A 178 -12.94 -0.51 -0.28
CA CYS A 178 -11.72 0.05 -0.85
C CYS A 178 -11.95 1.30 -1.72
N THR A 179 -13.16 1.51 -2.22
CA THR A 179 -13.55 2.71 -3.00
C THR A 179 -14.19 3.79 -2.14
N ASP A 180 -14.86 3.41 -1.05
CA ASP A 180 -15.80 4.28 -0.34
C ASP A 180 -15.20 4.82 0.97
N TRP A 181 -14.28 4.08 1.58
CA TRP A 181 -13.65 4.44 2.84
C TRP A 181 -12.29 5.09 2.59
N ASP A 182 -11.82 5.84 3.59
CA ASP A 182 -10.44 6.34 3.61
C ASP A 182 -9.46 5.17 3.32
N PRO A 183 -8.55 5.30 2.34
CA PRO A 183 -7.67 4.20 1.94
C PRO A 183 -6.79 3.65 3.08
N ARG A 184 -6.47 4.46 4.11
CA ARG A 184 -5.71 4.02 5.28
C ARG A 184 -6.48 2.99 6.10
N GLN A 185 -7.81 3.10 6.15
CA GLN A 185 -8.65 2.15 6.89
C GLN A 185 -8.73 0.80 6.18
N SER A 186 -8.98 0.83 4.86
CA SER A 186 -8.98 -0.39 4.04
C SER A 186 -7.62 -1.09 4.08
N LEU A 187 -6.52 -0.32 4.04
CA LEU A 187 -5.15 -0.84 4.17
C LEU A 187 -4.93 -1.55 5.51
N ARG A 188 -5.38 -0.95 6.63
CA ARG A 188 -5.27 -1.56 7.97
C ARG A 188 -6.03 -2.89 8.05
N ILE A 189 -7.24 -2.95 7.49
CA ILE A 189 -8.05 -4.18 7.48
C ILE A 189 -7.37 -5.29 6.67
N LEU A 190 -6.78 -4.96 5.51
CA LEU A 190 -6.03 -5.92 4.70
C LEU A 190 -4.78 -6.43 5.41
N GLN A 191 -4.05 -5.55 6.09
CA GLN A 191 -2.89 -5.94 6.91
C GLN A 191 -3.29 -6.83 8.08
N ALA A 192 -4.47 -6.63 8.68
CA ALA A 192 -5.03 -7.53 9.68
C ALA A 192 -5.38 -8.90 9.06
N CYS A 193 -6.02 -8.91 7.89
CA CYS A 193 -6.32 -10.14 7.14
C CYS A 193 -5.05 -10.97 6.89
N ILE A 194 -3.98 -10.31 6.44
CA ILE A 194 -2.66 -10.93 6.24
C ILE A 194 -2.16 -11.62 7.51
N LYS A 195 -2.26 -10.95 8.67
CA LYS A 195 -1.82 -11.51 9.95
C LYS A 195 -2.63 -12.74 10.33
N PHE A 196 -3.95 -12.74 10.12
CA PHE A 196 -4.78 -13.91 10.35
C PHE A 196 -4.38 -15.09 9.46
N ILE A 197 -4.08 -14.83 8.19
CA ILE A 197 -3.60 -15.87 7.26
C ILE A 197 -2.26 -16.44 7.75
N ASP A 198 -1.35 -15.59 8.23
CA ASP A 198 -0.04 -15.99 8.76
C ASP A 198 -0.10 -16.81 10.07
N LEU A 199 -1.25 -16.86 10.74
CA LEU A 199 -1.48 -17.65 11.95
C LEU A 199 -1.94 -19.09 11.68
N TYR A 200 -2.27 -19.44 10.44
CA TYR A 200 -2.67 -20.80 10.11
C TYR A 200 -1.52 -21.80 10.32
N PRO A 201 -1.82 -23.04 10.77
CA PRO A 201 -0.85 -24.12 10.77
C PRO A 201 -0.34 -24.42 9.36
N LYS A 202 0.92 -24.86 9.26
CA LYS A 202 1.56 -25.17 7.96
C LYS A 202 1.30 -26.60 7.47
N ASP A 203 0.76 -27.45 8.33
CA ASP A 203 0.42 -28.85 8.13
C ASP A 203 -1.04 -29.06 7.68
N MET A 204 -1.72 -27.99 7.27
CA MET A 204 -3.06 -28.04 6.69
C MET A 204 -3.05 -28.77 5.34
N ASP A 205 -4.23 -29.19 4.89
CA ASP A 205 -4.38 -29.84 3.59
C ASP A 205 -4.01 -28.89 2.43
N ALA A 206 -3.59 -29.47 1.31
CA ALA A 206 -3.07 -28.73 0.16
C ALA A 206 -4.07 -27.73 -0.43
N ASN A 207 -5.37 -28.05 -0.43
CA ASN A 207 -6.41 -27.17 -0.97
C ASN A 207 -6.61 -25.94 -0.06
N THR A 208 -6.68 -26.15 1.25
CA THR A 208 -6.76 -25.05 2.21
C THR A 208 -5.53 -24.14 2.11
N LEU A 209 -4.32 -24.71 1.99
CA LEU A 209 -3.09 -23.91 1.81
C LEU A 209 -3.09 -23.11 0.50
N ALA A 210 -3.64 -23.66 -0.58
CA ALA A 210 -3.79 -22.95 -1.85
C ALA A 210 -4.77 -21.77 -1.74
N ASP A 211 -5.95 -21.98 -1.15
CA ASP A 211 -6.95 -20.93 -0.93
C ASP A 211 -6.39 -19.78 -0.06
N LEU A 212 -5.61 -20.11 0.97
CA LEU A 212 -4.95 -19.13 1.84
C LEU A 212 -3.87 -18.37 1.09
N SER A 213 -3.10 -19.05 0.22
CA SER A 213 -2.09 -18.44 -0.63
C SER A 213 -2.71 -17.41 -1.59
N LEU A 214 -3.79 -17.78 -2.28
CA LEU A 214 -4.53 -16.86 -3.15
C LEU A 214 -5.10 -15.66 -2.40
N ARG A 215 -5.76 -15.89 -1.25
CA ARG A 215 -6.30 -14.80 -0.43
C ARG A 215 -5.19 -13.86 0.03
N ARG A 216 -4.02 -14.39 0.39
CA ARG A 216 -2.85 -13.60 0.75
C ARG A 216 -2.38 -12.75 -0.43
N MET A 217 -2.22 -13.34 -1.62
CA MET A 217 -1.84 -12.62 -2.82
C MET A 217 -2.81 -11.47 -3.14
N PHE A 218 -4.13 -11.69 -3.02
CA PHE A 218 -5.10 -10.61 -3.22
C PHE A 218 -5.01 -9.51 -2.16
N CYS A 219 -4.73 -9.85 -0.90
CA CYS A 219 -4.46 -8.84 0.12
C CYS A 219 -3.20 -8.03 -0.22
N ASP A 220 -2.11 -8.68 -0.63
CA ASP A 220 -0.86 -8.00 -1.01
C ASP A 220 -1.10 -7.06 -2.21
N PHE A 221 -1.87 -7.50 -3.21
CA PHE A 221 -2.25 -6.68 -4.36
C PHE A 221 -3.06 -5.43 -3.95
N LEU A 222 -4.09 -5.61 -3.12
CA LEU A 222 -4.93 -4.50 -2.66
C LEU A 222 -4.16 -3.54 -1.75
N CYS A 223 -3.30 -4.04 -0.85
CA CYS A 223 -2.42 -3.22 -0.03
C CYS A 223 -1.52 -2.34 -0.89
N ALA A 224 -0.82 -2.92 -1.86
CA ALA A 224 0.05 -2.17 -2.77
C ALA A 224 -0.74 -1.12 -3.58
N SER A 225 -1.93 -1.48 -4.07
CA SER A 225 -2.80 -0.55 -4.79
C SER A 225 -3.25 0.63 -3.93
N LEU A 226 -3.67 0.39 -2.69
CA LEU A 226 -4.07 1.45 -1.75
C LEU A 226 -2.89 2.33 -1.34
N LEU A 227 -1.70 1.75 -1.15
CA LEU A 227 -0.48 2.49 -0.86
C LEU A 227 -0.11 3.42 -2.02
N THR A 228 -0.27 2.98 -3.27
CA THR A 228 -0.12 3.83 -4.46
C THR A 228 -1.13 4.99 -4.47
N VAL A 229 -2.39 4.73 -4.11
CA VAL A 229 -3.44 5.77 -4.02
C VAL A 229 -3.10 6.79 -2.93
N LEU A 230 -2.75 6.32 -1.73
CA LEU A 230 -2.36 7.19 -0.61
C LEU A 230 -1.20 8.10 -0.97
N ALA A 231 -0.17 7.50 -1.54
CA ALA A 231 1.01 8.19 -2.02
C ALA A 231 0.67 9.31 -3.01
N ARG A 232 -0.10 8.99 -4.06
CA ARG A 232 -0.52 9.97 -5.07
C ARG A 232 -1.53 11.01 -4.56
N SER A 233 -2.21 10.74 -3.44
CA SER A 233 -3.15 11.68 -2.82
C SER A 233 -2.46 12.70 -1.90
N GLU A 234 -1.35 12.32 -1.27
CA GLU A 234 -0.56 13.20 -0.41
C GLU A 234 0.31 14.18 -1.22
N ASP A 235 0.59 13.87 -2.49
CA ASP A 235 1.20 14.76 -3.48
C ASP A 235 0.44 16.11 -3.64
N ASN A 236 -0.85 16.18 -3.28
CA ASN A 236 -1.63 17.42 -3.33
C ASN A 236 -1.31 18.42 -2.20
N ILE A 237 -0.62 18.02 -1.14
CA ILE A 237 -0.40 18.88 0.05
C ILE A 237 1.02 19.49 0.06
N GLU A 238 2.04 18.77 -0.40
CA GLU A 238 3.42 19.30 -0.45
C GLU A 238 3.71 20.20 -1.68
N ALA A 239 2.79 20.25 -2.66
CA ALA A 239 2.92 21.05 -3.88
C ALA A 239 2.78 22.59 -3.69
N GLN A 240 2.71 23.09 -2.44
CA GLN A 240 2.66 24.52 -2.13
C GLN A 240 4.01 25.13 -1.73
N VAL A 241 5.12 24.40 -1.88
CA VAL A 241 6.48 24.92 -1.62
C VAL A 241 7.26 25.09 -2.93
N ASN A 242 7.08 26.28 -3.53
CA ASN A 242 7.95 27.00 -4.48
C ASN A 242 9.21 26.28 -5.00
N ASP A 243 9.16 25.70 -6.21
CA ASP A 243 10.30 25.65 -7.14
C ASP A 243 9.84 25.36 -8.58
N ASP A 244 10.38 26.07 -9.57
CA ASP A 244 9.94 26.18 -10.97
C ASP A 244 10.21 24.92 -11.84
N THR A 245 10.29 23.73 -11.23
CA THR A 245 10.62 22.46 -11.90
C THR A 245 9.60 21.36 -11.57
N PHE A 246 8.34 21.59 -11.94
CA PHE A 246 7.20 20.71 -11.66
C PHE A 246 7.26 19.34 -12.39
N VAL A 247 7.17 18.23 -11.64
CA VAL A 247 6.62 16.93 -12.12
C VAL A 247 5.83 16.30 -10.95
N PRO A 248 4.51 16.06 -11.07
CA PRO A 248 3.65 15.62 -9.97
C PRO A 248 3.48 14.09 -9.95
N ARG A 249 4.31 13.34 -9.20
CA ARG A 249 4.02 11.94 -8.80
C ARG A 249 5.04 11.36 -7.81
N TYR A 250 5.14 11.90 -6.60
CA TYR A 250 6.08 11.38 -5.61
C TYR A 250 5.36 10.40 -4.68
N ILE A 251 5.83 9.15 -4.62
CA ILE A 251 5.42 8.23 -3.57
C ILE A 251 6.25 8.53 -2.31
N PRO A 252 5.64 8.97 -1.18
CA PRO A 252 6.36 9.19 0.06
C PRO A 252 7.13 7.94 0.48
N ALA A 253 8.37 8.13 0.96
CA ALA A 253 9.30 7.03 1.26
C ALA A 253 8.73 5.92 2.19
N PRO A 254 7.90 6.23 3.21
CA PRO A 254 7.26 5.19 4.03
C PRO A 254 6.30 4.30 3.22
N TYR A 255 5.47 4.88 2.36
CA TYR A 255 4.53 4.11 1.54
C TYR A 255 5.25 3.32 0.46
N ALA A 256 6.28 3.92 -0.16
CA ALA A 256 7.10 3.24 -1.16
C ALA A 256 7.70 1.95 -0.59
N ASN A 257 8.35 2.00 0.59
CA ASN A 257 8.94 0.79 1.17
C ASN A 257 7.88 -0.26 1.55
N HIS A 258 6.73 0.14 2.09
CA HIS A 258 5.64 -0.80 2.39
C HIS A 258 5.08 -1.46 1.13
N LEU A 259 4.88 -0.69 0.07
CA LEU A 259 4.39 -1.16 -1.22
C LEU A 259 5.33 -2.23 -1.77
N ARG A 260 6.64 -1.95 -1.81
CA ARG A 260 7.65 -2.88 -2.34
C ARG A 260 7.68 -4.20 -1.56
N ASN A 261 7.44 -4.18 -0.25
CA ASN A 261 7.31 -5.40 0.56
C ASN A 261 6.11 -6.26 0.14
N HIS A 262 4.96 -5.65 -0.16
CA HIS A 262 3.78 -6.37 -0.64
C HIS A 262 4.00 -6.94 -2.05
N VAL A 263 4.66 -6.19 -2.93
CA VAL A 263 5.01 -6.68 -4.28
C VAL A 263 5.92 -7.91 -4.20
N GLU A 264 6.95 -7.87 -3.37
CA GLU A 264 7.86 -9.01 -3.19
C GLU A 264 7.15 -10.22 -2.55
N ALA A 265 6.24 -9.98 -1.60
CA ALA A 265 5.41 -11.04 -1.01
C ALA A 265 4.48 -11.71 -2.04
N PHE A 266 3.90 -10.93 -2.95
CA PHE A 266 3.10 -11.42 -4.07
C PHE A 266 3.97 -12.23 -5.04
N ARG A 267 5.11 -11.66 -5.46
CA ARG A 267 6.05 -12.29 -6.41
C ARG A 267 6.51 -13.67 -5.93
N LYS A 268 6.86 -13.80 -4.64
CA LYS A 268 7.30 -15.08 -4.06
C LYS A 268 6.26 -16.20 -4.15
N ARG A 269 4.98 -15.86 -4.08
CA ARG A 269 3.87 -16.84 -4.17
C ARG A 269 3.41 -17.09 -5.60
N LEU A 270 3.65 -16.12 -6.48
CA LEU A 270 3.18 -16.19 -7.87
C LEU A 270 3.70 -17.43 -8.58
N GLN A 271 4.98 -17.78 -8.45
CA GLN A 271 5.54 -18.94 -9.16
C GLN A 271 4.83 -20.24 -8.75
N ASP A 272 4.66 -20.47 -7.44
CA ASP A 272 4.00 -21.65 -6.91
C ASP A 272 2.53 -21.77 -7.38
N GLU A 273 1.83 -20.64 -7.55
CA GLU A 273 0.45 -20.64 -8.07
C GLU A 273 0.41 -20.79 -9.60
N LEU A 274 1.34 -20.21 -10.36
CA LEU A 274 1.40 -20.36 -11.81
C LEU A 274 1.62 -21.81 -12.24
N ASP A 275 2.38 -22.57 -11.45
CA ASP A 275 2.66 -23.99 -11.68
C ASP A 275 1.45 -24.88 -11.34
N ARG A 276 0.50 -24.38 -10.54
CA ARG A 276 -0.76 -25.09 -10.22
C ARG A 276 -1.86 -24.89 -11.26
N PHE A 277 -1.92 -23.72 -11.88
CA PHE A 277 -2.96 -23.39 -12.86
C PHE A 277 -2.44 -23.62 -14.30
N GLU A 278 -2.72 -24.79 -14.85
CA GLU A 278 -2.46 -25.09 -16.26
C GLU A 278 -3.58 -24.48 -17.14
N LEU A 279 -3.40 -23.20 -17.54
CA LEU A 279 -4.18 -22.52 -18.58
C LEU A 279 -5.65 -22.18 -18.24
N ASP A 280 -5.88 -21.55 -17.09
CA ASP A 280 -7.21 -21.04 -16.69
C ASP A 280 -7.24 -19.49 -16.66
N ASP A 281 -8.43 -18.90 -16.75
CA ASP A 281 -8.68 -17.45 -16.64
C ASP A 281 -8.05 -16.87 -15.36
N ALA A 282 -8.00 -17.67 -14.30
CA ALA A 282 -7.34 -17.33 -13.04
C ALA A 282 -5.84 -17.04 -13.19
N ARG A 283 -5.12 -17.80 -14.03
CA ARG A 283 -3.69 -17.56 -14.31
C ARG A 283 -3.52 -16.22 -15.01
N GLY A 284 -4.36 -15.93 -16.00
CA GLY A 284 -4.35 -14.66 -16.71
C GLY A 284 -4.63 -13.47 -15.79
N ASP A 285 -5.58 -13.61 -14.85
CA ASP A 285 -5.89 -12.58 -13.85
C ASP A 285 -4.70 -12.31 -12.90
N LEU A 286 -4.02 -13.36 -12.42
CA LEU A 286 -2.84 -13.23 -11.57
C LEU A 286 -1.69 -12.51 -12.30
N LEU A 287 -1.44 -12.84 -13.58
CA LEU A 287 -0.43 -12.17 -14.39
C LEU A 287 -0.77 -10.70 -14.65
N LYS A 288 -2.04 -10.36 -14.90
CA LYS A 288 -2.49 -8.97 -15.03
C LYS A 288 -2.27 -8.17 -13.73
N LYS A 289 -2.62 -8.77 -12.58
CA LYS A 289 -2.37 -8.17 -11.25
C LYS A 289 -0.88 -7.96 -11.00
N TYR A 290 -0.06 -8.95 -11.33
CA TYR A 290 1.39 -8.84 -11.20
C TYR A 290 1.96 -7.75 -12.12
N GLY A 291 1.51 -7.64 -13.36
CA GLY A 291 1.91 -6.55 -14.28
C GLY A 291 1.66 -5.16 -13.70
N ALA A 292 0.50 -4.94 -13.07
CA ALA A 292 0.22 -3.69 -12.36
C ALA A 292 1.15 -3.47 -11.15
N LEU A 293 1.43 -4.52 -10.37
CA LEU A 293 2.36 -4.45 -9.24
C LEU A 293 3.79 -4.11 -9.65
N VAL A 294 4.27 -4.66 -10.76
CA VAL A 294 5.60 -4.35 -11.30
C VAL A 294 5.70 -2.88 -11.67
N ALA A 295 4.66 -2.30 -12.27
CA ALA A 295 4.62 -0.86 -12.54
C ALA A 295 4.66 -0.03 -11.24
N PHE A 296 3.88 -0.41 -10.23
CA PHE A 296 3.90 0.26 -8.93
C PHE A 296 5.27 0.17 -8.23
N ASP A 297 5.92 -1.00 -8.31
CA ASP A 297 7.25 -1.24 -7.74
C ASP A 297 8.32 -0.40 -8.44
N LEU A 298 8.26 -0.29 -9.77
CA LEU A 298 9.17 0.53 -10.54
C LEU A 298 9.02 2.02 -10.19
N GLU A 299 7.78 2.52 -10.12
CA GLU A 299 7.48 3.90 -9.70
C GLU A 299 8.02 4.17 -8.28
N ALA A 300 7.80 3.23 -7.34
CA ALA A 300 8.32 3.32 -5.98
C ALA A 300 9.87 3.28 -5.93
N ALA A 301 10.51 2.43 -6.74
CA ALA A 301 11.96 2.31 -6.79
C ALA A 301 12.62 3.57 -7.37
N VAL A 302 12.05 4.13 -8.43
CA VAL A 302 12.45 5.41 -9.02
C VAL A 302 12.33 6.53 -7.99
N ASN A 303 11.20 6.62 -7.29
CA ASN A 303 10.96 7.65 -6.25
C ASN A 303 11.95 7.53 -5.09
N LEU A 304 12.27 6.31 -4.67
CA LEU A 304 13.28 6.04 -3.64
C LEU A 304 14.73 6.19 -4.14
N ARG A 305 14.95 6.51 -5.42
CA ARG A 305 16.26 6.56 -6.09
C ARG A 305 17.05 5.24 -5.97
N LYS A 306 16.34 4.10 -5.90
CA LYS A 306 16.92 2.76 -5.86
C LYS A 306 17.15 2.23 -7.28
N TRP A 307 18.02 2.91 -8.03
CA TRP A 307 18.31 2.63 -9.44
C TRP A 307 18.87 1.23 -9.69
N ASP A 308 19.54 0.65 -8.68
CA ASP A 308 20.11 -0.69 -8.76
C ASP A 308 19.04 -1.78 -8.85
N ASP A 309 17.83 -1.51 -8.36
CA ASP A 309 16.73 -2.48 -8.30
C ASP A 309 15.95 -2.57 -9.62
N LEU A 310 15.94 -1.51 -10.46
CA LEU A 310 15.10 -1.41 -11.66
C LEU A 310 15.30 -2.61 -12.59
N GLY A 311 16.57 -2.94 -12.82
CA GLY A 311 17.12 -4.27 -12.61
C GLY A 311 16.18 -5.47 -12.75
N GLN A 312 16.01 -6.00 -11.57
CA GLN A 312 15.26 -7.18 -11.20
C GLN A 312 13.75 -6.97 -11.36
N ILE A 313 13.27 -5.72 -11.35
CA ILE A 313 11.86 -5.36 -11.53
C ILE A 313 11.46 -5.60 -12.99
N VAL A 314 12.20 -5.02 -13.94
CA VAL A 314 11.94 -5.19 -15.39
C VAL A 314 12.12 -6.65 -15.81
N GLU A 315 13.14 -7.33 -15.30
CA GLU A 315 13.31 -8.76 -15.54
C GLU A 315 12.15 -9.59 -14.98
N GLY A 316 11.64 -9.24 -13.80
CA GLY A 316 10.45 -9.85 -13.23
C GLY A 316 9.22 -9.69 -14.13
N ALA A 317 9.09 -8.58 -14.87
CA ALA A 317 7.97 -8.29 -15.77
C ALA A 317 7.86 -9.28 -16.95
N LYS A 318 8.95 -9.95 -17.33
CA LYS A 318 8.99 -10.92 -18.44
C LYS A 318 7.96 -12.04 -18.28
N VAL A 319 7.66 -12.43 -17.04
CA VAL A 319 6.66 -13.47 -16.73
C VAL A 319 5.25 -13.07 -17.20
N CYS A 320 4.95 -11.77 -17.27
CA CYS A 320 3.64 -11.29 -17.75
C CYS A 320 3.46 -11.47 -19.25
N ASN A 321 4.56 -11.46 -20.02
CA ASN A 321 4.56 -11.48 -21.49
C ASN A 321 3.52 -10.53 -22.13
N ASP A 322 3.36 -9.33 -21.57
CA ASP A 322 2.38 -8.33 -22.01
C ASP A 322 3.10 -7.03 -22.38
N ALA A 323 3.01 -6.65 -23.66
CA ALA A 323 3.62 -5.43 -24.18
C ALA A 323 3.17 -4.17 -23.44
N LYS A 324 1.91 -4.13 -22.98
CA LYS A 324 1.36 -2.96 -22.26
C LYS A 324 2.08 -2.74 -20.95
N VAL A 325 2.48 -3.82 -20.27
CA VAL A 325 3.28 -3.72 -19.04
C VAL A 325 4.59 -3.02 -19.35
N PHE A 326 5.31 -3.47 -20.39
CA PHE A 326 6.58 -2.85 -20.79
C PHE A 326 6.43 -1.40 -21.24
N GLY A 327 5.35 -1.05 -21.93
CA GLY A 327 5.01 0.35 -22.24
C GLY A 327 4.88 1.20 -20.98
N VAL A 328 4.13 0.74 -19.97
CA VAL A 328 3.99 1.46 -18.70
C VAL A 328 5.33 1.56 -17.95
N LEU A 329 6.16 0.52 -17.96
CA LEU A 329 7.49 0.56 -17.32
C LEU A 329 8.41 1.57 -18.03
N ALA A 330 8.34 1.62 -19.36
CA ALA A 330 9.02 2.64 -20.13
C ALA A 330 8.55 4.02 -19.68
N ASP A 331 7.23 4.31 -19.74
CA ASP A 331 6.67 5.61 -19.35
C ASP A 331 7.15 6.09 -17.97
N ILE A 332 7.19 5.19 -16.98
CA ILE A 332 7.68 5.50 -15.63
C ILE A 332 9.16 5.89 -15.63
N ILE A 333 10.00 5.14 -16.34
CA ILE A 333 11.44 5.44 -16.44
C ILE A 333 11.65 6.78 -17.15
N LEU A 334 10.85 7.06 -18.17
CA LEU A 334 11.00 8.24 -19.02
C LEU A 334 10.56 9.53 -18.34
N LEU A 335 9.52 9.42 -17.51
CA LEU A 335 9.08 10.52 -16.66
C LEU A 335 9.95 10.68 -15.41
N SER A 336 10.88 9.74 -15.15
CA SER A 336 11.75 9.84 -14.00
C SER A 336 12.80 10.94 -14.18
N LYS A 337 12.96 11.81 -13.16
CA LYS A 337 14.13 12.68 -13.04
C LYS A 337 15.34 11.87 -12.55
N ALA A 338 15.77 10.89 -13.35
CA ALA A 338 17.04 10.23 -13.11
C ALA A 338 18.13 11.31 -12.98
N PRO A 339 18.98 11.27 -11.93
CA PRO A 339 19.96 12.32 -11.72
C PRO A 339 20.81 12.50 -12.99
N PRO A 340 21.14 13.74 -13.39
CA PRO A 340 22.11 13.98 -14.45
C PRO A 340 23.43 13.37 -14.00
N ALA A 341 23.68 12.17 -14.50
CA ALA A 341 24.92 11.42 -14.53
C ALA A 341 25.85 11.55 -13.30
N THR A 342 25.84 10.51 -12.46
CA THR A 342 27.09 9.77 -12.35
C THR A 342 27.13 8.84 -13.57
N SER A 343 28.28 8.63 -14.22
CA SER A 343 28.34 7.83 -15.48
C SER A 343 27.63 6.46 -15.33
N TYR A 344 27.58 5.94 -14.11
CA TYR A 344 26.86 4.74 -13.70
C TYR A 344 25.34 4.75 -13.96
N ALA A 345 24.65 5.89 -13.83
CA ALA A 345 23.19 5.96 -13.98
C ALA A 345 22.76 6.01 -15.46
N THR A 346 23.50 6.75 -16.29
CA THR A 346 23.29 6.83 -17.74
C THR A 346 23.58 5.50 -18.43
N ASP A 347 24.63 4.79 -18.01
CA ASP A 347 24.97 3.46 -18.55
C ASP A 347 23.90 2.43 -18.21
N LYS A 348 23.36 2.47 -16.98
CA LYS A 348 22.26 1.60 -16.58
C LYS A 348 20.98 1.93 -17.33
N LEU A 349 20.60 3.21 -17.42
CA LEU A 349 19.43 3.66 -18.18
C LEU A 349 19.50 3.21 -19.65
N ALA A 350 20.66 3.36 -20.29
CA ALA A 350 20.85 2.94 -21.67
C ALA A 350 20.68 1.42 -21.83
N ARG A 351 21.20 0.61 -20.89
CA ARG A 351 20.96 -0.84 -20.85
C ARG A 351 19.48 -1.20 -20.61
N TRP A 352 18.75 -0.41 -19.81
CA TRP A 352 17.31 -0.59 -19.62
C TRP A 352 16.53 -0.32 -20.90
N ILE A 353 16.80 0.81 -21.54
CA ILE A 353 16.18 1.16 -22.82
C ILE A 353 16.49 0.08 -23.85
N ARG A 354 17.72 -0.45 -23.89
CA ARG A 354 18.08 -1.58 -24.75
C ARG A 354 17.21 -2.81 -24.50
N CYS A 355 17.08 -3.24 -23.25
CA CYS A 355 16.24 -4.40 -22.91
C CYS A 355 14.77 -4.17 -23.25
N LEU A 356 14.23 -3.00 -22.94
CA LEU A 356 12.85 -2.64 -23.26
C LEU A 356 12.64 -2.60 -24.78
N PHE A 357 13.58 -2.02 -25.52
CA PHE A 357 13.53 -1.97 -26.98
C PHE A 357 13.50 -3.37 -27.61
N GLN A 358 14.40 -4.27 -27.15
CA GLN A 358 14.41 -5.67 -27.59
C GLN A 358 13.07 -6.38 -27.35
N ILE A 359 12.47 -6.18 -26.19
CA ILE A 359 11.18 -6.79 -25.85
C ILE A 359 10.06 -6.16 -26.68
N SER A 360 10.05 -4.84 -26.84
CA SER A 360 9.03 -4.13 -27.61
C SER A 360 9.08 -4.48 -29.10
N LEU A 361 10.26 -4.74 -29.68
CA LEU A 361 10.39 -5.15 -31.08
C LEU A 361 9.59 -6.42 -31.42
N ALA A 362 9.45 -7.33 -30.46
CA ALA A 362 8.71 -8.58 -30.64
C ALA A 362 7.22 -8.45 -30.31
N ASN A 363 6.83 -7.47 -29.49
CA ASN A 363 5.51 -7.46 -28.85
C ASN A 363 4.65 -6.22 -29.17
N ASP A 364 5.26 -5.04 -29.32
CA ASP A 364 4.56 -3.79 -29.67
C ASP A 364 5.53 -2.78 -30.30
N LEU A 365 5.38 -2.60 -31.62
CA LEU A 365 6.24 -1.72 -32.41
C LEU A 365 6.05 -0.23 -32.06
N LYS A 366 4.88 0.18 -31.54
CA LYS A 366 4.66 1.59 -31.17
C LYS A 366 5.51 1.97 -29.96
N VAL A 367 5.54 1.11 -28.95
CA VAL A 367 6.40 1.29 -27.76
C VAL A 367 7.87 1.34 -28.17
N ALA A 368 8.28 0.50 -29.11
CA ALA A 368 9.66 0.50 -29.63
C ALA A 368 10.03 1.84 -30.29
N GLU A 369 9.11 2.44 -31.07
CA GLU A 369 9.32 3.76 -31.68
C GLU A 369 9.36 4.89 -30.64
N GLU A 370 8.49 4.85 -29.63
CA GLU A 370 8.48 5.85 -28.55
C GLU A 370 9.81 5.82 -27.77
N LEU A 371 10.34 4.63 -27.48
CA LEU A 371 11.66 4.44 -26.87
C LEU A 371 12.77 5.09 -27.70
N LEU A 372 12.78 4.92 -29.02
CA LEU A 372 13.78 5.57 -29.89
C LEU A 372 13.66 7.10 -29.84
N ASN A 373 12.45 7.65 -29.85
CA ASN A 373 12.24 9.11 -29.76
C ASN A 373 12.77 9.69 -28.44
N GLN A 374 12.68 8.95 -27.35
CA GLN A 374 13.21 9.41 -26.07
C GLN A 374 14.73 9.29 -26.01
N VAL A 375 15.31 8.24 -26.60
CA VAL A 375 16.77 8.17 -26.79
C VAL A 375 17.27 9.40 -27.54
N LEU A 376 16.54 9.87 -28.55
CA LEU A 376 16.88 11.11 -29.25
C LEU A 376 16.82 12.33 -28.32
N THR A 377 15.79 12.46 -27.49
CA THR A 377 15.69 13.56 -26.51
C THR A 377 16.85 13.52 -25.51
N LEU A 378 17.12 12.36 -24.90
CA LEU A 378 18.23 12.18 -23.96
C LEU A 378 19.59 12.48 -24.61
N ALA A 379 19.81 12.00 -25.84
CA ALA A 379 21.04 12.25 -26.58
C ALA A 379 21.21 13.74 -26.92
N ARG A 380 20.13 14.45 -27.27
CA ARG A 380 20.13 15.90 -27.51
C ARG A 380 20.46 16.68 -26.24
N ASP A 381 19.77 16.40 -25.15
CA ASP A 381 19.97 17.08 -23.86
C ASP A 381 21.40 16.88 -23.34
N SER A 382 21.96 15.69 -23.55
CA SER A 382 23.36 15.40 -23.20
C SER A 382 24.40 16.16 -24.02
N LYS A 383 24.10 16.52 -25.29
CA LYS A 383 24.98 17.36 -26.12
C LYS A 383 24.88 18.84 -25.77
N ILE A 384 23.70 19.32 -25.34
CA ILE A 384 23.47 20.73 -24.97
C ILE A 384 24.21 21.11 -23.68
N VAL A 385 24.35 20.18 -22.73
CA VAL A 385 25.00 20.44 -21.42
C VAL A 385 26.53 20.31 -21.47
N ARG A 386 27.17 20.11 -22.64
CA ARG A 386 28.63 20.25 -22.73
C ARG A 386 29.02 21.71 -22.43
N PRO A 387 29.67 22.03 -21.30
CA PRO A 387 30.13 23.38 -21.08
C PRO A 387 31.21 23.70 -22.11
N VAL A 388 31.14 24.89 -22.70
CA VAL A 388 32.07 25.40 -23.73
C VAL A 388 33.51 25.55 -23.16
N SER A 389 33.74 25.24 -21.89
CA SER A 389 35.07 25.14 -21.29
C SER A 389 35.08 24.15 -20.11
N PRO A 390 36.13 23.32 -19.94
CA PRO A 390 36.24 22.42 -18.80
C PRO A 390 36.47 23.22 -17.52
N SER A 391 35.40 23.44 -16.75
CA SER A 391 35.53 23.95 -15.38
C SER A 391 35.80 22.78 -14.43
N PRO A 392 36.87 22.82 -13.60
CA PRO A 392 37.18 21.74 -12.65
C PRO A 392 36.15 21.61 -11.51
N PHE A 393 35.15 22.51 -11.44
CA PHE A 393 34.12 22.52 -10.41
C PHE A 393 32.74 22.01 -10.89
N PHE A 394 32.54 21.78 -12.19
CA PHE A 394 31.31 21.19 -12.73
C PHE A 394 31.61 19.83 -13.35
N LYS A 395 31.22 18.74 -12.66
CA LYS A 395 31.05 17.44 -13.31
C LYS A 395 29.82 17.52 -14.20
N GLY A 396 30.02 17.92 -15.47
CA GLY A 396 28.97 17.95 -16.48
C GLY A 396 28.32 16.57 -16.67
N THR A 397 27.11 16.58 -17.22
CA THR A 397 26.34 15.39 -17.55
C THR A 397 27.14 14.47 -18.48
N SER A 398 27.25 13.19 -18.15
CA SER A 398 27.85 12.19 -19.05
C SER A 398 26.98 12.08 -20.32
N PRO A 399 27.59 12.03 -21.52
CA PRO A 399 26.85 11.75 -22.74
C PRO A 399 26.20 10.37 -22.70
N TYR A 400 25.12 10.19 -23.46
CA TYR A 400 24.51 8.87 -23.66
C TYR A 400 25.56 7.90 -24.27
N PRO A 401 25.66 6.64 -23.81
CA PRO A 401 26.70 5.71 -24.27
C PRO A 401 26.69 5.48 -25.79
N THR A 402 27.84 5.67 -26.44
CA THR A 402 27.97 5.54 -27.90
C THR A 402 27.66 4.12 -28.38
N GLU A 403 28.16 3.09 -27.68
CA GLU A 403 27.89 1.68 -28.01
C GLU A 403 26.37 1.36 -28.01
N GLU A 404 25.60 2.00 -27.14
CA GLU A 404 24.15 1.82 -27.06
C GLU A 404 23.42 2.56 -28.19
N LEU A 405 23.88 3.76 -28.57
CA LEU A 405 23.36 4.47 -29.75
C LEU A 405 23.64 3.71 -31.04
N GLU A 406 24.84 3.16 -31.19
CA GLU A 406 25.22 2.35 -32.34
C GLU A 406 24.36 1.10 -32.43
N TRP A 407 24.17 0.40 -31.32
CA TRP A 407 23.34 -0.80 -31.28
C TRP A 407 21.87 -0.49 -31.58
N LEU A 408 21.30 0.57 -30.97
CA LEU A 408 19.92 0.98 -31.19
C LEU A 408 19.69 1.40 -32.65
N ALA A 409 20.57 2.23 -33.21
CA ALA A 409 20.47 2.68 -34.60
C ALA A 409 20.58 1.50 -35.57
N THR A 410 21.54 0.60 -35.38
CA THR A 410 21.71 -0.58 -36.23
C THR A 410 20.52 -1.51 -36.15
N THR A 411 20.01 -1.76 -34.95
CA THR A 411 18.86 -2.65 -34.73
C THR A 411 17.58 -2.07 -35.32
N ALA A 412 17.33 -0.76 -35.15
CA ALA A 412 16.21 -0.06 -35.75
C ALA A 412 16.30 -0.06 -37.29
N PHE A 413 17.50 0.11 -37.85
CA PHE A 413 17.70 0.06 -39.30
C PHE A 413 17.47 -1.34 -39.87
N ASN A 414 17.94 -2.39 -39.19
CA ASN A 414 17.65 -3.77 -39.58
C ASN A 414 16.14 -4.02 -39.57
N ARG A 415 15.41 -3.50 -38.58
CA ARG A 415 13.96 -3.60 -38.55
C ARG A 415 13.29 -2.85 -39.71
N ALA A 416 13.84 -1.71 -40.13
CA ALA A 416 13.40 -1.01 -41.34
C ALA A 416 13.61 -1.87 -42.60
N VAL A 417 14.75 -2.56 -42.72
CA VAL A 417 15.03 -3.51 -43.82
C VAL A 417 14.05 -4.68 -43.82
N ASP A 418 13.62 -5.16 -42.65
CA ASP A 418 12.58 -6.19 -42.56
C ASP A 418 11.25 -5.66 -43.14
N PHE A 419 10.86 -4.42 -42.84
CA PHE A 419 9.66 -3.79 -43.41
C PHE A 419 9.77 -3.58 -44.93
N TYR A 420 10.94 -3.17 -45.40
CA TYR A 420 11.27 -3.07 -46.82
C TYR A 420 11.07 -4.42 -47.53
N SER A 421 11.57 -5.49 -46.92
CA SER A 421 11.44 -6.85 -47.46
C SER A 421 10.00 -7.36 -47.47
N SER A 422 9.13 -6.80 -46.63
CA SER A 422 7.69 -7.07 -46.61
C SER A 422 6.84 -6.10 -47.43
N SER A 423 7.47 -5.22 -48.23
CA SER A 423 6.79 -4.18 -49.04
C SER A 423 5.96 -3.19 -48.21
N ASP A 424 6.31 -2.98 -46.93
CA ASP A 424 5.74 -1.89 -46.12
C ASP A 424 6.68 -0.68 -46.17
N ASP A 425 6.63 0.01 -47.30
CA ASP A 425 7.47 1.18 -47.56
C ASP A 425 7.23 2.30 -46.57
N THR A 426 5.99 2.45 -46.07
CA THR A 426 5.63 3.51 -45.12
C THR A 426 6.32 3.33 -43.77
N THR A 427 6.22 2.13 -43.20
CA THR A 427 6.85 1.82 -41.92
C THR A 427 8.36 1.69 -42.06
N CYS A 428 8.86 1.18 -43.19
CA CYS A 428 10.28 1.16 -43.52
C CYS A 428 10.90 2.57 -43.47
N LYS A 429 10.33 3.55 -44.20
CA LYS A 429 10.84 4.93 -44.23
C LYS A 429 10.90 5.53 -42.83
N ARG A 430 9.83 5.39 -42.05
CA ARG A 430 9.73 5.89 -40.67
C ARG A 430 10.81 5.29 -39.76
N TRP A 431 11.02 3.99 -39.80
CA TRP A 431 12.03 3.31 -38.98
C TRP A 431 13.46 3.62 -39.42
N ALA A 432 13.71 3.74 -40.73
CA ALA A 432 15.00 4.14 -41.27
C ALA A 432 15.36 5.59 -40.85
N GLU A 433 14.41 6.52 -40.90
CA GLU A 433 14.60 7.91 -40.46
C GLU A 433 14.89 8.01 -38.95
N LEU A 434 14.20 7.22 -38.12
CA LEU A 434 14.50 7.11 -36.69
C LEU A 434 15.92 6.56 -36.45
N ALA A 435 16.29 5.49 -37.15
CA ALA A 435 17.63 4.91 -37.05
C ALA A 435 18.74 5.90 -37.43
N LEU A 436 18.55 6.63 -38.52
CA LEU A 436 19.46 7.69 -38.96
C LEU A 436 19.57 8.82 -37.93
N SER A 437 18.44 9.19 -37.34
CA SER A 437 18.35 10.21 -36.31
C SER A 437 19.05 9.80 -35.03
N VAL A 438 19.09 8.50 -34.69
CA VAL A 438 19.85 8.00 -33.53
C VAL A 438 21.35 7.95 -33.85
N ALA A 439 21.71 7.45 -35.04
CA ALA A 439 23.10 7.29 -35.48
C ALA A 439 23.91 8.60 -35.49
N GLN A 440 23.28 9.76 -35.75
CA GLN A 440 23.97 11.07 -35.70
C GLN A 440 24.42 11.48 -34.27
N PHE A 441 23.93 10.80 -33.23
CA PHE A 441 24.33 11.07 -31.86
C PHE A 441 25.53 10.24 -31.39
N SER A 442 25.91 9.19 -32.12
CA SER A 442 27.11 8.39 -31.85
C SER A 442 28.39 9.23 -31.95
N ASP A 443 29.37 8.97 -31.07
CA ASP A 443 30.68 9.66 -31.06
C ASP A 443 31.70 8.95 -31.97
N ASP A 444 31.28 8.63 -33.20
CA ASP A 444 32.05 7.85 -34.19
C ASP A 444 32.51 8.70 -35.39
N GLY A 445 32.43 10.03 -35.27
CA GLY A 445 32.70 10.96 -36.37
C GLY A 445 31.66 10.94 -37.50
N GLY A 446 30.46 10.41 -37.23
CA GLY A 446 29.35 10.30 -38.18
C GLY A 446 29.50 9.15 -39.19
N ALA A 447 30.34 8.16 -38.89
CA ALA A 447 30.58 7.02 -39.76
C ALA A 447 29.33 6.16 -39.93
N LEU A 448 28.66 5.82 -38.82
CA LEU A 448 27.43 5.03 -38.80
C LEU A 448 26.30 5.74 -39.52
N HIS A 449 26.10 7.03 -39.26
CA HIS A 449 25.05 7.80 -39.95
C HIS A 449 25.24 7.78 -41.48
N LYS A 450 26.47 8.03 -41.96
CA LYS A 450 26.78 7.97 -43.41
C LYS A 450 26.57 6.58 -43.99
N LEU A 451 26.95 5.53 -43.26
CA LEU A 451 26.75 4.14 -43.68
C LEU A 451 25.27 3.82 -43.85
N LEU A 452 24.46 4.10 -42.83
CA LEU A 452 23.03 3.85 -42.86
C LEU A 452 22.33 4.71 -43.92
N GLN A 453 22.74 5.97 -44.09
CA GLN A 453 22.19 6.86 -45.11
C GLN A 453 22.49 6.34 -46.51
N GLY A 454 23.72 5.89 -46.75
CA GLY A 454 24.11 5.28 -48.02
C GLY A 454 23.35 3.99 -48.34
N ASN A 455 22.97 3.22 -47.32
CA ASN A 455 22.13 2.03 -47.49
C ASN A 455 20.67 2.40 -47.77
N TYR A 456 20.13 3.39 -47.06
CA TYR A 456 18.77 3.88 -47.28
C TYR A 456 18.56 4.42 -48.70
N LEU A 457 19.53 5.18 -49.22
CA LEU A 457 19.48 5.73 -50.58
C LEU A 457 19.54 4.67 -51.70
N LYS A 458 19.95 3.44 -51.38
CA LYS A 458 19.96 2.31 -52.33
C LYS A 458 18.63 1.57 -52.38
N MET A 459 17.72 1.82 -51.44
CA MET A 459 16.40 1.20 -51.43
C MET A 459 15.55 1.79 -52.56
N SER A 460 14.99 0.93 -53.41
CA SER A 460 14.05 1.30 -54.46
C SER A 460 12.63 1.22 -53.93
N TRP A 461 11.83 2.26 -54.12
CA TRP A 461 10.44 2.36 -53.68
C TRP A 461 9.53 2.11 -54.87
N GLU A 462 8.46 1.34 -54.67
CA GLU A 462 7.41 1.23 -55.68
C GLU A 462 6.54 2.49 -55.57
N ASP A 463 6.49 3.29 -56.65
CA ASP A 463 5.70 4.53 -56.73
C ASP A 463 4.18 4.27 -56.75
#